data_AF-A0A1F4JEP2-F1
#
_entry.id   AF-A0A1F4JEP2-F1
#
_cell.length_a   1.000
_cell.length_b   1.000
_cell.length_c   1.000
_cell.angle_alpha   90.00
_cell.angle_beta   90.00
_cell.angle_gamma   90.00
#
_symmetry.space_group_name_H-M   'P 1'
#
loop_
_entity.id
_entity.type
_entity.pdbx_description
1 polymer ?
#
loop_
_entity_poly.entity_id
_entity_poly.type
_entity_poly.pdbx_seq_one_letter_code
_entity_poly.pdbx_strand_id
1 'polypeptide(L)'
;MSNSLWSSETSLGISSLDEPHKALLDKLAQLQSVSDADFSAHYASLVARVENDFREEEELMEQIDFPGLRCHREEHAKLLGGLHHAAAAVMEGDVALGRRAIELLPQWFVFHISTMDTALSFALQFRDEEQHNGQTGARFI
;
A
#
# COMPACT_ATOMS: atom_id res chain seq x y z
N MET A 1 12.34 -8.25 18.63
CA MET A 1 11.27 -9.18 18.26
C MET A 1 10.71 -8.68 16.94
N SER A 2 10.98 -9.37 15.84
CA SER A 2 10.41 -9.06 14.53
C SER A 2 8.91 -9.37 14.59
N ASN A 3 8.08 -8.35 14.78
CA ASN A 3 6.65 -8.48 14.64
C ASN A 3 6.37 -8.54 13.13
N SER A 4 6.43 -9.74 12.55
CA SER A 4 6.03 -9.93 11.15
C SER A 4 4.53 -9.69 11.08
N LEU A 5 4.14 -8.45 10.77
CA LEU A 5 2.76 -8.08 10.40
C LEU A 5 2.33 -8.77 9.09
N TRP A 6 3.29 -9.39 8.38
CA TRP A 6 3.00 -10.31 7.30
C TRP A 6 2.43 -11.63 7.85
N SER A 7 1.17 -11.89 7.51
CA SER A 7 0.39 -13.08 7.90
C SER A 7 -0.56 -13.47 6.77
N SER A 8 -1.40 -14.50 6.97
CA SER A 8 -2.47 -14.83 6.02
C SER A 8 -3.50 -13.72 5.84
N GLU A 9 -3.62 -12.79 6.80
CA GLU A 9 -4.57 -11.66 6.72
C GLU A 9 -4.05 -10.52 5.84
N THR A 10 -2.75 -10.50 5.54
CA THR A 10 -2.09 -9.46 4.73
C THR A 10 -1.57 -9.96 3.38
N SER A 11 -1.76 -11.25 3.08
CA SER A 11 -1.41 -11.84 1.78
C SER A 11 -2.66 -12.05 0.93
N LEU A 12 -2.68 -11.45 -0.26
CA LEU A 12 -3.75 -11.54 -1.26
C LEU A 12 -3.48 -12.62 -2.30
N GLY A 13 -2.28 -13.20 -2.30
CA GLY A 13 -1.85 -14.22 -3.26
C GLY A 13 -1.54 -13.67 -4.65
N ILE A 14 -1.47 -12.34 -4.80
CA ILE A 14 -1.14 -11.65 -6.04
C ILE A 14 0.16 -10.89 -5.84
N SER A 15 1.24 -11.31 -6.51
CA SER A 15 2.58 -10.77 -6.27
C SER A 15 2.70 -9.26 -6.52
N SER A 16 1.94 -8.71 -7.48
CA SER A 16 1.93 -7.26 -7.75
C SER A 16 1.32 -6.43 -6.63
N LEU A 17 0.53 -7.03 -5.74
CA LEU A 17 0.00 -6.36 -4.53
C LEU A 17 0.84 -6.73 -3.30
N ASP A 18 1.15 -8.02 -3.13
CA ASP A 18 1.82 -8.53 -1.93
C ASP A 18 3.26 -8.00 -1.75
N GLU A 19 4.04 -7.86 -2.83
CA GLU A 19 5.43 -7.41 -2.72
C GLU A 19 5.57 -5.95 -2.28
N PRO A 20 4.82 -4.97 -2.86
CA PRO A 20 4.76 -3.62 -2.32
C PRO A 20 4.35 -3.60 -0.83
N HIS A 21 3.33 -4.38 -0.45
CA HIS A 21 2.82 -4.42 0.92
C HIS A 21 3.86 -4.91 1.93
N LYS A 22 4.58 -6.00 1.62
CA LYS A 22 5.70 -6.49 2.45
C LYS A 22 6.75 -5.41 2.63
N ALA A 23 7.17 -4.80 1.53
CA ALA A 23 8.25 -3.83 1.55
C ALA A 23 7.85 -2.53 2.28
N LEU A 24 6.56 -2.17 2.32
CA LEU A 24 6.07 -1.06 3.15
C LEU A 24 6.13 -1.42 4.64
N LEU A 25 5.66 -2.60 5.03
CA LEU A 25 5.72 -3.08 6.42
C LEU A 25 7.16 -3.18 6.94
N ASP A 26 8.08 -3.68 6.12
CA ASP A 26 9.50 -3.74 6.45
C ASP A 26 10.08 -2.33 6.66
N LYS A 27 9.72 -1.37 5.80
CA LYS A 27 10.14 0.03 5.95
C LYS A 27 9.62 0.63 7.25
N LEU A 28 8.36 0.36 7.61
CA LEU A 28 7.76 0.84 8.86
C LEU A 28 8.46 0.23 10.08
N ALA A 29 8.74 -1.07 10.06
CA ALA A 29 9.47 -1.74 11.13
C ALA A 29 10.88 -1.16 11.32
N GLN A 30 11.60 -0.87 10.23
CA GLN A 30 12.90 -0.20 10.29
C GLN A 30 12.77 1.20 10.92
N LEU A 31 11.78 1.97 10.49
CA LEU A 31 11.57 3.36 10.89
C LEU A 31 11.31 3.54 12.39
N GLN A 32 10.68 2.55 13.04
CA GLN A 32 10.46 2.55 14.48
C GLN A 32 11.76 2.60 15.30
N SER A 33 12.88 2.12 14.74
CA SER A 33 14.19 2.07 15.41
C SER A 33 15.15 3.18 15.01
N VAL A 34 14.76 4.04 14.05
CA VAL A 34 15.61 5.11 13.54
C VAL A 34 15.78 6.20 14.60
N SER A 35 17.01 6.74 14.73
CA SER A 35 17.32 7.84 15.65
C SER A 35 16.55 9.10 15.27
N ASP A 36 16.30 10.01 16.22
CA ASP A 36 15.64 11.29 15.88
C ASP A 36 16.43 12.10 14.84
N ALA A 37 17.77 12.01 14.87
CA ALA A 37 18.65 12.72 13.93
C ALA A 37 18.47 12.24 12.48
N ASP A 38 18.22 10.94 12.28
CA ASP A 38 18.05 10.34 10.95
C ASP A 38 16.58 10.24 10.53
N PHE A 39 15.64 10.42 11.47
CA PHE A 39 14.22 10.15 11.28
C PHE A 39 13.64 10.93 10.09
N SER A 40 14.00 12.20 9.95
CA SER A 40 13.44 13.08 8.90
C SER A 40 13.72 12.55 7.49
N ALA A 41 14.95 12.10 7.23
CA ALA A 41 15.33 11.54 5.93
C ALA A 41 14.60 10.21 5.66
N HIS A 42 14.48 9.35 6.66
CA HIS A 42 13.79 8.09 6.50
C HIS A 42 12.26 8.26 6.39
N TYR A 43 11.68 9.27 7.05
CA TYR A 43 10.27 9.61 6.96
C TYR A 43 9.92 10.12 5.56
N ALA A 44 10.72 11.03 4.99
CA ALA A 44 10.55 11.47 3.61
C ALA A 44 10.61 10.30 2.62
N SER A 45 11.53 9.34 2.84
CA SER A 45 11.61 8.11 2.05
C SER A 45 10.39 7.19 2.21
N LEU A 46 9.75 7.16 3.39
CA LEU A 46 8.49 6.45 3.59
C LEU A 46 7.36 7.10 2.80
N VAL A 47 7.20 8.42 2.89
CA VAL A 47 6.14 9.15 2.19
C VAL A 47 6.23 8.92 0.68
N ALA A 48 7.43 9.09 0.10
CA ALA A 48 7.65 8.86 -1.33
C ALA A 48 7.35 7.42 -1.77
N ARG A 49 7.60 6.45 -0.88
CA ARG A 49 7.28 5.04 -1.15
C ARG A 49 5.78 4.82 -1.18
N VAL A 50 5.05 5.32 -0.19
CA VAL A 50 3.57 5.20 -0.13
C VAL A 50 2.91 5.87 -1.34
N GLU A 51 3.40 7.05 -1.74
CA GLU A 51 2.92 7.72 -2.97
C GLU A 51 3.14 6.88 -4.23
N ASN A 52 4.30 6.21 -4.34
CA ASN A 52 4.60 5.38 -5.48
C ASN A 52 3.74 4.11 -5.51
N ASP A 53 3.64 3.41 -4.37
CA ASP A 53 2.87 2.17 -4.26
C ASP A 53 1.39 2.43 -4.56
N PHE A 54 0.80 3.52 -4.02
CA PHE A 54 -0.57 3.91 -4.35
C PHE A 54 -0.76 4.29 -5.80
N ARG A 55 0.20 4.98 -6.43
CA ARG A 55 0.11 5.30 -7.86
C ARG A 55 0.11 4.03 -8.70
N GLU A 56 1.00 3.08 -8.41
CA GLU A 56 1.08 1.81 -9.15
C GLU A 56 -0.20 0.98 -9.01
N GLU A 57 -0.77 0.91 -7.81
CA GLU A 57 -2.04 0.23 -7.57
C GLU A 57 -3.22 0.93 -8.26
N GLU A 58 -3.25 2.27 -8.24
CA GLU A 58 -4.28 3.04 -8.93
C GLU A 58 -4.20 2.91 -10.45
N GLU A 59 -3.00 2.89 -11.03
CA GLU A 59 -2.79 2.60 -12.45
C GLU A 59 -3.28 1.19 -12.81
N LEU A 60 -3.03 0.21 -11.93
CA LEU A 60 -3.57 -1.15 -12.09
C LEU A 60 -5.09 -1.17 -12.07
N MET A 61 -5.71 -0.44 -11.13
CA MET A 61 -7.16 -0.29 -11.04
C MET A 61 -7.76 0.37 -12.29
N GLU A 62 -7.09 1.38 -12.86
CA GLU A 62 -7.50 2.01 -14.12
C GLU A 62 -7.45 1.05 -15.30
N GLN A 63 -6.38 0.26 -15.42
CA GLN A 63 -6.20 -0.70 -16.51
C GLN A 63 -7.27 -1.79 -16.57
N ILE A 64 -7.93 -2.05 -15.45
CA ILE A 64 -8.97 -3.08 -15.33
C ILE A 64 -10.38 -2.49 -15.22
N ASP A 65 -10.53 -1.17 -15.39
CA ASP A 65 -11.79 -0.45 -15.19
C ASP A 65 -12.44 -0.76 -13.82
N PHE A 66 -11.63 -0.82 -12.75
CA PHE A 66 -12.08 -1.27 -11.43
C PHE A 66 -13.21 -0.38 -10.89
N PRO A 67 -14.42 -0.91 -10.62
CA PRO A 67 -15.56 -0.10 -10.17
C PRO A 67 -15.32 0.64 -8.85
N GLY A 68 -14.46 0.11 -7.99
CA GLY A 68 -14.10 0.70 -6.69
C GLY A 68 -13.02 1.78 -6.74
N LEU A 69 -12.47 2.12 -7.92
CA LEU A 69 -11.32 3.03 -8.05
C LEU A 69 -11.49 4.35 -7.30
N ARG A 70 -12.67 4.98 -7.41
CA ARG A 70 -12.91 6.29 -6.79
C ARG A 70 -12.83 6.23 -5.27
N CYS A 71 -13.52 5.28 -4.63
CA CYS A 71 -13.47 5.19 -3.16
C CYS A 71 -12.09 4.73 -2.68
N HIS A 72 -11.38 3.91 -3.46
CA HIS A 72 -10.02 3.49 -3.16
C HIS A 72 -9.05 4.69 -3.11
N ARG A 73 -9.06 5.52 -4.16
CA ARG A 73 -8.31 6.78 -4.23
C ARG A 73 -8.61 7.73 -3.08
N GLU A 74 -9.87 7.81 -2.64
CA GLU A 74 -10.26 8.67 -1.52
C GLU A 74 -9.61 8.21 -0.20
N GLU A 75 -9.46 6.90 0.04
CA GLU A 75 -8.75 6.38 1.22
C GLU A 75 -7.24 6.59 1.13
N HIS A 76 -6.64 6.36 -0.05
CA HIS A 76 -5.23 6.69 -0.32
C HIS A 76 -4.92 8.16 -0.05
N ALA A 77 -5.75 9.07 -0.59
CA ALA A 77 -5.57 10.50 -0.44
C ALA A 77 -5.70 10.94 1.03
N LYS A 78 -6.61 10.36 1.81
CA LYS A 78 -6.74 10.63 3.25
C LYS A 78 -5.48 10.23 4.00
N LEU A 79 -4.94 9.04 3.71
CA LEU A 79 -3.70 8.59 4.33
C LEU A 79 -2.52 9.50 3.97
N LEU A 80 -2.32 9.77 2.68
CA LEU A 80 -1.26 10.67 2.21
C LEU A 80 -1.37 12.07 2.82
N GLY A 81 -2.58 12.61 2.93
CA GLY A 81 -2.82 13.89 3.61
C GLY A 81 -2.35 13.88 5.07
N GLY A 82 -2.58 12.79 5.80
CA GLY A 82 -2.07 12.61 7.16
C GLY A 82 -0.54 12.53 7.24
N LEU A 83 0.08 11.81 6.29
CA LEU A 83 1.54 11.71 6.20
C LEU A 83 2.19 13.04 5.83
N HIS A 84 1.64 13.79 4.87
CA HIS A 84 2.13 15.11 4.49
C HIS A 84 1.97 16.14 5.61
N HIS A 85 0.85 16.07 6.35
CA HIS A 85 0.66 16.94 7.52
C HIS A 85 1.77 16.71 8.56
N ALA A 86 2.10 15.45 8.84
CA ALA A 86 3.20 15.12 9.75
C ALA A 86 4.59 15.45 9.18
N ALA A 87 4.78 15.32 7.86
CA ALA A 87 6.05 15.61 7.19
C ALA A 87 6.52 17.06 7.43
N ALA A 88 5.60 18.03 7.46
CA ALA A 88 5.93 19.44 7.72
C ALA A 88 6.66 19.62 9.06
N ALA A 89 6.12 19.05 10.14
CA ALA A 89 6.73 19.11 11.47
C ALA A 89 8.06 18.32 11.53
N VAL A 90 8.11 17.17 10.86
CA VAL A 90 9.31 16.31 10.81
C VAL A 90 10.46 17.00 10.08
N MET A 91 10.20 17.82 9.06
CA MET A 91 11.21 18.62 8.36
C MET A 91 11.79 19.74 9.24
N GLU A 92 11.01 20.24 10.20
CA GLU A 92 11.45 21.24 11.18
C GLU A 92 12.18 20.63 12.38
N GLY A 93 12.28 19.29 12.44
CA GLY A 93 12.93 18.54 13.51
C GLY A 93 12.00 18.09 14.63
N ASP A 94 10.70 18.42 14.58
CA ASP A 94 9.70 17.87 15.49
C ASP A 94 9.21 16.51 14.96
N VAL A 95 9.91 15.45 15.37
CA VAL A 95 9.66 14.09 14.91
C VAL A 95 8.48 13.43 15.63
N ALA A 96 7.93 14.03 16.69
CA ALA A 96 6.91 13.38 17.52
C ALA A 96 5.64 13.05 16.73
N LEU A 97 5.21 13.97 15.86
CA LEU A 97 4.04 13.77 15.01
C LEU A 97 4.28 12.68 13.95
N GLY A 98 5.47 12.67 13.35
CA GLY A 98 5.88 11.61 12.41
C GLY A 98 5.93 10.24 13.07
N ARG A 99 6.46 10.15 14.31
CA ARG A 99 6.49 8.91 15.10
C ARG A 99 5.08 8.38 15.39
N ARG A 100 4.15 9.26 15.78
CA ARG A 100 2.75 8.88 15.97
C ARG A 100 2.09 8.40 14.67
N ALA A 101 2.38 9.05 13.54
CA ALA A 101 1.84 8.64 12.25
C ALA A 101 2.26 7.21 11.88
N ILE A 102 3.54 6.87 12.08
CA ILE A 102 4.08 5.53 11.72
C ILE A 102 3.64 4.43 12.69
N GLU A 103 3.23 4.78 13.92
CA GLU A 103 2.64 3.84 14.88
C GLU A 103 1.22 3.42 14.48
N LEU A 104 0.45 4.34 13.90
CA LEU A 104 -0.95 4.10 13.49
C LEU A 104 -1.07 3.49 12.10
N LEU A 105 -0.10 3.75 11.23
CA LEU A 105 -0.11 3.32 9.83
C LEU A 105 -0.28 1.80 9.65
N PRO A 106 0.40 0.91 10.40
CA PRO A 106 0.19 -0.53 10.30
C PRO A 106 -1.26 -0.98 10.50
N GLN A 107 -1.97 -0.38 11.46
CA GLN A 107 -3.36 -0.75 11.74
C GLN A 107 -4.28 -0.37 10.58
N TRP A 108 -4.12 0.85 10.05
CA TRP A 108 -4.86 1.29 8.87
C TRP A 108 -4.58 0.36 7.69
N PHE A 109 -3.31 0.00 7.49
CA PHE A 109 -2.86 -0.79 6.36
C PHE A 109 -3.45 -2.21 6.36
N VAL A 110 -3.46 -2.89 7.51
CA VAL A 110 -4.11 -4.21 7.64
C VAL A 110 -5.61 -4.13 7.34
N PHE A 111 -6.29 -3.08 7.80
CA PHE A 111 -7.70 -2.87 7.50
C PHE A 111 -7.94 -2.61 6.01
N HIS A 112 -7.07 -1.83 5.37
CA HIS A 112 -7.13 -1.55 3.94
C HIS A 112 -6.98 -2.82 3.11
N ILE A 113 -5.94 -3.62 3.38
CA ILE A 113 -5.70 -4.90 2.70
C ILE A 113 -6.90 -5.85 2.83
N SER A 114 -7.39 -6.04 4.05
CA SER A 114 -8.48 -6.97 4.35
C SER A 114 -9.85 -6.53 3.82
N THR A 115 -9.97 -5.33 3.24
CA THR A 115 -11.23 -4.81 2.71
C THR A 115 -11.14 -4.39 1.26
N MET A 116 -10.34 -3.39 0.93
CA MET A 116 -10.30 -2.76 -0.39
C MET A 116 -9.41 -3.54 -1.36
N ASP A 117 -8.20 -3.88 -0.93
CA ASP A 117 -7.23 -4.58 -1.77
C ASP A 117 -7.67 -6.03 -1.98
N THR A 118 -8.38 -6.62 -1.02
CA THR A 118 -9.06 -7.91 -1.20
C THR A 118 -10.12 -7.84 -2.32
N ALA A 119 -10.88 -6.75 -2.42
CA ALA A 119 -11.83 -6.58 -3.52
C ALA A 119 -11.11 -6.42 -4.86
N LEU A 120 -10.00 -5.69 -4.89
CA LEU A 120 -9.13 -5.57 -6.05
C LEU A 120 -8.53 -6.93 -6.46
N SER A 121 -8.09 -7.74 -5.49
CA SER A 121 -7.48 -9.04 -5.78
C SER A 121 -8.45 -9.99 -6.48
N PHE A 122 -9.71 -10.03 -6.04
CA PHE A 122 -10.74 -10.80 -6.75
C PHE A 122 -10.93 -10.30 -8.18
N ALA A 123 -10.99 -8.98 -8.40
CA ALA A 123 -11.16 -8.42 -9.74
C ALA A 123 -10.00 -8.81 -10.68
N LEU A 124 -8.76 -8.77 -10.18
CA LEU A 124 -7.58 -9.19 -10.93
C LEU A 124 -7.62 -10.68 -11.29
N GLN A 125 -7.98 -11.55 -10.34
CA GLN A 125 -8.12 -12.99 -10.59
C GLN A 125 -9.16 -13.30 -11.66
N PHE A 126 -10.34 -12.66 -11.60
CA PHE A 126 -11.37 -12.83 -12.63
C PHE A 126 -10.89 -12.38 -14.01
N ARG A 127 -10.12 -11.29 -14.09
CA ARG A 127 -9.55 -10.82 -15.36
C ARG A 127 -8.51 -11.76 -15.94
N ASP A 128 -7.65 -12.33 -15.11
CA ASP A 128 -6.66 -13.32 -15.55
C ASP A 128 -7.35 -14.59 -16.09
N GLU A 129 -8.43 -15.03 -15.44
CA GLU A 129 -9.25 -16.15 -15.90
C GLU A 129 -9.93 -15.85 -17.25
N GLU A 130 -10.50 -14.66 -17.44
CA GLU A 130 -11.10 -14.25 -18.71
C GLU A 130 -10.08 -14.18 -19.85
N GLN A 131 -8.89 -13.66 -19.59
CA GLN A 131 -7.80 -13.61 -20.58
C GLN A 131 -7.32 -15.02 -20.96
N HIS A 132 -7.20 -15.93 -19.99
CA HIS A 132 -6.80 -17.31 -20.22
C HIS A 132 -7.88 -18.11 -20.98
N ASN A 133 -9.16 -17.93 -20.63
CA ASN A 133 -10.27 -18.62 -21.28
C ASN A 133 -10.53 -18.08 -22.69
N GLY A 134 -10.36 -16.76 -22.90
CA GLY A 134 -10.48 -16.11 -24.21
C GLY A 134 -9.42 -16.53 -25.23
N GLN A 135 -8.21 -16.90 -24.79
CA GLN A 135 -7.15 -17.43 -25.68
C GLN A 135 -7.39 -18.88 -26.12
N THR A 136 -8.13 -19.67 -25.33
CA THR A 136 -8.39 -21.08 -25.65
C THR A 136 -9.50 -21.25 -26.70
N GLY A 137 -10.41 -20.28 -26.83
CA GLY A 137 -11.53 -20.30 -27.78
C GLY A 137 -11.17 -19.99 -29.25
N ALA A 138 -9.97 -19.50 -29.54
CA ALA A 138 -9.58 -19.02 -30.88
C ALA A 138 -8.87 -20.07 -31.77
N ARG A 139 -8.92 -21.36 -31.45
CA ARG A 139 -8.15 -22.41 -32.15
C ARG A 139 -8.96 -23.47 -32.91
N PHE A 140 -10.22 -23.20 -33.23
CA PHE A 140 -11.03 -24.05 -34.12
C PHE A 140 -11.73 -23.22 -35.19
N ILE A 141 -11.01 -22.92 -36.28
CA ILE A 141 -11.54 -22.77 -37.65
C ILE A 141 -10.40 -22.95 -38.65
#